data_AF-A0A9D1QS16-F1
#
_entry.id   AF-A0A9D1QS16-F1
#
_cell.length_a   1.000
_cell.length_b   1.000
_cell.length_c   1.000
_cell.angle_alpha   90.00
_cell.angle_beta   90.00
_cell.angle_gamma   90.00
#
_symmetry.space_group_name_H-M   'P 1'
#
loop_
_entity.id
_entity.type
_entity.pdbx_description
1 polymer ?
#
loop_
_entity_poly.entity_id
_entity_poly.type
_entity_poly.pdbx_seq_one_letter_code
_entity_poly.pdbx_strand_id
1 'polypeptide(L)' 'MTSEKRPSLVQLRADLADVTVATDARLTSLRADDRKGAQQLYQQIQRRLAKQAAAEAAFQERLHYERPFWAR' A
#
# COMPACT_ATOMS: atom_id res chain seq x y z
N MET A 1 -12.17 -32.71 2.44
CA MET A 1 -11.54 -31.55 3.11
C MET A 1 -10.55 -30.96 2.12
N THR A 2 -10.93 -29.90 1.41
CA THR A 2 -10.05 -29.22 0.46
C THR A 2 -9.00 -28.44 1.25
N SER A 3 -7.76 -28.94 1.26
CA SER A 3 -6.62 -28.20 1.79
C SER A 3 -6.38 -27.00 0.87
N GLU A 4 -6.93 -25.84 1.21
CA GLU A 4 -6.63 -24.61 0.47
C GLU A 4 -5.13 -24.33 0.55
N LYS A 5 -4.46 -24.46 -0.60
CA LYS A 5 -3.03 -24.25 -0.73
C LYS A 5 -2.77 -22.75 -0.56
N ARG A 6 -1.90 -22.37 0.38
CA ARG A 6 -1.51 -20.97 0.58
C ARG A 6 -1.02 -20.37 -0.75
N PRO A 7 -1.37 -19.12 -1.07
CA PRO A 7 -0.92 -18.47 -2.28
C PRO A 7 0.61 -18.38 -2.31
N SER A 8 1.16 -18.52 -3.52
CA SER A 8 2.58 -18.30 -3.80
C SER A 8 2.94 -16.82 -3.67
N LEU A 9 4.23 -16.50 -3.50
CA LEU A 9 4.69 -15.11 -3.47
C LEU A 9 4.42 -14.35 -4.78
N VAL A 10 4.40 -15.05 -5.91
CA VAL A 10 4.09 -14.44 -7.22
C VAL A 10 2.62 -14.04 -7.28
N GLN A 11 1.72 -14.91 -6.81
CA GLN A 11 0.29 -14.60 -6.70
C GLN A 11 0.04 -13.45 -5.73
N LEU A 12 0.63 -13.49 -4.52
CA LEU A 12 0.51 -12.39 -3.56
C LEU A 12 0.96 -11.03 -4.12
N ARG A 13 1.99 -11.01 -4.98
CA ARG A 13 2.41 -9.76 -5.63
C ARG A 13 1.39 -9.26 -6.64
N ALA A 14 0.80 -10.15 -7.43
CA ALA A 14 -0.22 -9.80 -8.40
C ALA A 14 -1.50 -9.30 -7.69
N ASP A 15 -1.97 -10.05 -6.68
CA ASP A 15 -3.21 -9.81 -5.94
C ASP A 15 -3.20 -8.53 -5.10
N LEU A 16 -1.99 -7.99 -4.81
CA LEU A 16 -1.78 -6.80 -3.99
C LEU A 16 -1.18 -5.63 -4.78
N ALA A 17 -1.04 -5.77 -6.09
CA ALA A 17 -0.45 -4.74 -6.94
C ALA A 17 -1.27 -3.44 -6.91
N ASP A 18 -2.59 -3.57 -6.89
CA ASP A 18 -3.62 -2.54 -6.92
C ASP A 18 -3.92 -1.91 -5.55
N VAL A 19 -3.36 -2.43 -4.46
CA VAL A 19 -3.61 -1.92 -3.11
C VAL A 19 -3.07 -0.48 -2.99
N THR A 20 -3.97 0.46 -2.76
CA THR A 20 -3.68 1.90 -2.62
C THR A 20 -3.87 2.43 -1.19
N VAL A 21 -4.42 1.63 -0.27
CA VAL A 21 -4.74 2.05 1.09
C VAL A 21 -4.07 1.13 2.11
N ALA A 22 -3.47 1.71 3.16
CA ALA A 22 -2.73 0.95 4.17
C ALA A 22 -3.61 0.06 5.05
N THR A 23 -4.91 0.35 5.11
CA THR A 23 -5.93 -0.39 5.87
C THR A 23 -6.65 -1.45 5.04
N ASP A 24 -6.18 -1.74 3.82
CA ASP A 24 -6.77 -2.79 2.98
C ASP A 24 -6.74 -4.14 3.72
N ALA A 25 -7.89 -4.80 3.79
CA ALA A 25 -8.07 -6.05 4.53
C ALA A 25 -7.11 -7.16 4.06
N ARG A 26 -6.75 -7.17 2.76
CA ARG A 26 -5.82 -8.15 2.18
C ARG A 26 -4.42 -8.07 2.78
N LEU A 27 -4.02 -6.89 3.27
CA LEU A 27 -2.73 -6.70 3.94
C LEU A 27 -2.68 -7.34 5.34
N THR A 28 -3.84 -7.58 5.97
CA THR A 28 -3.92 -8.25 7.27
C THR A 28 -3.42 -9.69 7.17
N SER A 29 -3.90 -10.42 6.16
CA SER A 29 -3.47 -11.79 5.88
C SER A 29 -1.98 -11.85 5.52
N LEU A 30 -1.49 -10.88 4.74
CA LEU A 30 -0.07 -10.80 4.39
C LEU A 30 0.81 -10.50 5.61
N ARG A 31 0.36 -9.64 6.52
CA ARG A 31 1.09 -9.31 7.77
C ARG A 31 1.24 -10.53 8.68
N ALA A 32 0.23 -11.40 8.70
CA ALA A 32 0.24 -12.64 9.48
C ALA A 32 1.08 -13.76 8.85
N ASP A 33 1.54 -13.62 7.61
CA ASP A 33 2.35 -14.62 6.92
C ASP A 33 3.81 -14.59 7.41
N ASP A 34 4.24 -15.66 8.08
CA ASP A 34 5.57 -15.79 8.70
C ASP A 34 6.71 -15.94 7.68
N ARG A 35 6.40 -16.23 6.41
CA ARG A 35 7.41 -16.41 5.38
C ARG A 35 8.18 -15.10 5.19
N LYS A 36 9.51 -15.17 5.26
CA LYS A 36 10.40 -14.01 5.06
C LYS A 36 10.06 -13.19 3.81
N GLY A 37 9.75 -13.86 2.69
CA GLY A 37 9.36 -13.19 1.44
C GLY A 37 8.03 -12.44 1.53
N ALA A 38 7.07 -12.95 2.31
CA ALA A 38 5.77 -12.31 2.51
C ALA A 38 5.90 -11.09 3.43
N GLN A 39 6.69 -11.20 4.50
CA GLN A 39 7.06 -10.07 5.36
C GLN A 39 7.80 -8.97 4.59
N GLN A 40 8.72 -9.33 3.70
CA GLN A 40 9.40 -8.37 2.82
C GLN A 40 8.41 -7.68 1.86
N LEU A 41 7.49 -8.44 1.26
CA LEU A 41 6.43 -7.88 0.40
C LEU A 41 5.55 -6.90 1.19
N TYR A 42 5.14 -7.26 2.40
CA TYR A 42 4.34 -6.39 3.28
C TYR A 42 5.06 -5.07 3.53
N GLN A 43 6.32 -5.11 3.93
CA GLN A 43 7.13 -3.92 4.16
C GLN A 43 7.30 -3.06 2.91
N GLN A 44 7.47 -3.69 1.74
CA GLN A 44 7.56 -2.97 0.46
C GLN A 44 6.26 -2.22 0.14
N ILE A 45 5.10 -2.85 0.33
CA ILE A 45 3.80 -2.22 0.11
C ILE A 45 3.62 -1.07 1.09
N GLN A 46 3.91 -1.26 2.38
CA GLN A 46 3.82 -0.19 3.38
C GLN A 46 4.67 1.04 3.01
N ARG A 47 5.92 0.83 2.56
CA ARG A 47 6.79 1.92 2.10
C ARG A 47 6.24 2.65 0.86
N ARG A 48 5.70 1.91 -0.12
CA ARG A 48 5.06 2.48 -1.31
C ARG A 48 3.91 3.40 -0.92
N LEU A 49 3.02 2.91 -0.05
CA LEU A 49 1.85 3.66 0.41
C LEU A 49 2.23 4.89 1.23
N ALA A 50 3.20 4.77 2.13
CA ALA A 50 3.70 5.90 2.91
C ALA A 50 4.30 7.00 2.00
N LYS A 51 5.04 6.61 0.95
CA LYS A 51 5.58 7.56 -0.02
C LYS A 51 4.48 8.29 -0.80
N GLN A 52 3.43 7.58 -1.19
CA GLN A 52 2.28 8.18 -1.87
C GLN A 52 1.55 9.17 -0.94
N ALA A 53 1.29 8.78 0.31
CA ALA A 53 0.66 9.66 1.30
C ALA A 53 1.50 10.92 1.58
N ALA A 54 2.82 10.77 1.69
CA ALA A 54 3.72 11.91 1.87
C ALA A 54 3.75 12.86 0.66
N ALA A 55 3.70 12.31 -0.57
CA ALA A 55 3.63 13.11 -1.78
C ALA A 55 2.31 13.88 -1.87
N GLU A 56 1.19 13.25 -1.51
CA GLU A 56 -0.12 13.91 -1.45
C GLU A 56 -0.12 15.03 -0.41
N ALA A 57 0.39 14.77 0.80
CA ALA A 57 0.49 15.79 1.84
C ALA A 57 1.33 17.00 1.39
N ALA A 58 2.49 16.76 0.76
CA ALA A 58 3.35 17.81 0.22
C ALA A 58 2.67 18.59 -0.92
N PHE A 59 1.86 17.93 -1.75
CA PHE A 59 1.08 18.59 -2.79
C PHE A 59 0.00 19.49 -2.19
N GLN A 60 -0.76 19.00 -1.20
CA GLN A 60 -1.79 19.78 -0.52
C GLN A 60 -1.19 20.98 0.23
N GLU A 61 -0.02 20.82 0.84
CA GLU A 61 0.73 21.90 1.48
C GLU A 61 1.09 22.99 0.46
N ARG A 62 1.62 22.63 -0.72
CA ARG A 62 1.93 23.61 -1.78
C ARG A 62 0.68 24.29 -2.31
N LEU A 63 -0.38 23.51 -2.56
CA LEU A 63 -1.64 24.01 -3.08
C LEU A 63 -2.30 25.01 -2.12
N HIS A 64 -2.13 24.84 -0.81
CA HIS A 64 -2.61 25.81 0.19
C HIS A 64 -2.08 27.22 -0.07
N TYR A 65 -0.80 27.35 -0.42
CA TYR A 65 -0.17 28.64 -0.74
C TYR A 65 -0.58 29.19 -2.10
N GLU A 66 -0.87 28.32 -3.07
CA GLU A 66 -1.21 28.71 -4.44
C GLU A 66 -2.69 29.11 -4.62
N ARG A 67 -3.60 28.46 -3.88
CA ARG A 67 -5.06 28.69 -3.95
C ARG A 67 -5.50 30.16 -3.86
N PRO A 68 -4.96 30.98 -2.94
CA PRO A 68 -5.32 32.40 -2.87
C PRO A 68 -5.02 33.19 -4.15
N PHE A 69 -4.01 32.78 -4.92
CA PHE A 69 -3.60 33.46 -6.15
C PHE A 69 -4.46 33.09 -7.37
N TRP A 70 -5.17 31.96 -7.33
CA TRP A 70 -6.03 31.47 -8.42
C TRP A 70 -7.51 31.82 -8.25
N ALA A 71 -7.90 32.41 -7.11
CA ALA A 71 -9.29 32.78 -6.82
C ALA A 71 -9.67 34.19 -7.33
N ARG A 72 -8.90 34.75 -8.26
CA ARG A 72 -9.18 36.02 -8.97
C ARG A 72 -9.66 35.74 -10.39
#